data_AF-A0A420INK9-F1
#
_entry.id   AF-A0A420INK9-F1
#
_cell.length_a   1.000
_cell.length_b   1.000
_cell.length_c   1.000
_cell.angle_alpha   90.00
_cell.angle_beta   90.00
_cell.angle_gamma   90.00
#
_symmetry.space_group_name_H-M   'P 1'
#
loop_
_entity.id
_entity.type
_entity.pdbx_description
1 polymer ?
#
loop_
_entity_poly.entity_id
_entity_poly.type
_entity_poly.pdbx_seq_one_letter_code
_entity_poly.pdbx_strand_id
1 'polypeptide(L)'
;MVAPAVPEGRLTEDILHESIDARTDTLVTVRELGPPDLVQLIKQFPRNSTKTVGVYHHVTGIDASSSASLAAYINTLTHKETNQPLQKVVEGVYW
;
A
#
# COMPACT_ATOMS: atom_id res chain seq x y z
N MET A 1 -3.26 15.53 -14.20
CA MET A 1 -3.58 14.41 -13.29
C MET A 1 -3.52 14.94 -11.87
N VAL A 2 -4.62 14.90 -11.12
CA VAL A 2 -4.61 15.23 -9.69
C VAL A 2 -3.77 14.15 -9.01
N ALA A 3 -2.72 14.54 -8.30
CA ALA A 3 -1.97 13.60 -7.50
C ALA A 3 -2.94 13.03 -6.44
N PRO A 4 -3.17 11.71 -6.38
CA PRO A 4 -3.99 11.14 -5.33
C PRO A 4 -3.49 11.59 -3.97
N ALA A 5 -4.41 12.02 -3.11
CA ALA A 5 -4.13 12.40 -1.74
C ALA A 5 -3.67 11.15 -0.99
N VAL A 6 -2.37 10.86 -1.06
CA VAL A 6 -1.74 9.84 -0.23
C VAL A 6 -1.88 10.35 1.20
N PRO A 7 -2.60 9.65 2.09
CA PRO A 7 -2.71 10.08 3.46
C PRO A 7 -1.30 10.24 4.04
N GLU A 8 -1.01 11.40 4.62
CA GLU A 8 0.27 11.68 5.28
C GLU A 8 0.54 10.67 6.43
N GLY A 9 -0.52 10.03 6.95
CA GLY A 9 -0.44 8.92 7.91
C GLY A 9 -0.78 7.58 7.26
N ARG A 10 0.23 6.87 6.73
CA ARG A 10 0.10 5.43 6.47
C ARG A 10 0.11 4.66 7.78
N LEU A 11 -0.75 3.66 7.87
CA LEU A 11 -0.82 2.79 9.03
C LEU A 11 0.33 1.79 8.94
N THR A 12 1.00 1.57 10.06
CA THR A 12 2.06 0.55 10.16
C THR A 12 1.44 -0.74 10.65
N GLU A 13 1.78 -1.86 10.02
CA GLU A 13 1.34 -3.18 10.45
C GLU A 13 2.18 -3.66 11.63
N ASP A 14 1.54 -4.32 12.59
CA ASP A 14 2.24 -5.03 13.67
C ASP A 14 2.75 -6.38 13.15
N ILE A 15 1.91 -7.08 12.39
CA ILE A 15 2.21 -8.34 11.72
C ILE A 15 2.19 -8.11 10.19
N LEU A 16 3.25 -8.54 9.51
CA LEU A 16 3.33 -8.41 8.04
C LEU A 16 2.15 -9.13 7.37
N HIS A 17 1.47 -8.43 6.45
CA HIS A 17 0.29 -8.91 5.73
C HIS A 17 -1.04 -8.96 6.50
N GLU A 18 -1.07 -8.49 7.76
CA GLU A 18 -2.28 -8.42 8.56
C GLU A 18 -3.42 -7.67 7.85
N SER A 19 -3.11 -6.57 7.15
CA SER A 19 -4.13 -5.78 6.45
C SER A 19 -4.76 -6.51 5.27
N ILE A 20 -4.01 -7.39 4.58
CA ILE A 20 -4.52 -8.20 3.48
C ILE A 20 -5.43 -9.30 4.02
N ASP A 21 -5.00 -9.96 5.10
CA ASP A 21 -5.80 -11.02 5.74
C ASP A 21 -7.11 -10.46 6.30
N ALA A 22 -7.05 -9.32 7.01
CA ALA A 22 -8.22 -8.64 7.53
C ALA A 22 -9.19 -8.21 6.41
N ARG A 23 -8.67 -7.73 5.28
CA ARG A 23 -9.51 -7.42 4.11
C ARG A 23 -10.15 -8.68 3.54
N THR A 24 -9.41 -9.77 3.43
CA THR A 24 -9.90 -11.04 2.89
C THR A 24 -11.03 -11.60 3.73
N ASP A 25 -10.91 -11.53 5.06
CA ASP A 25 -11.98 -11.90 5.99
C ASP A 25 -13.23 -11.02 5.80
N THR A 26 -13.02 -9.71 5.65
CA THR A 26 -14.09 -8.72 5.47
C THR A 26 -14.88 -8.89 4.16
N LEU A 27 -14.27 -9.44 3.11
CA LEU A 27 -14.93 -9.65 1.81
C LEU A 27 -16.21 -10.50 1.93
N VAL A 28 -16.24 -11.46 2.86
CA VAL A 28 -17.41 -12.33 3.06
C VAL A 28 -18.60 -11.55 3.63
N THR A 29 -18.33 -10.53 4.44
CA THR A 29 -19.35 -9.72 5.13
C THR A 29 -19.87 -8.53 4.34
N VAL A 30 -19.11 -8.00 3.37
CA VAL A 30 -19.49 -6.78 2.64
C VAL A 30 -20.10 -7.15 1.29
N ARG A 31 -21.44 -7.00 1.16
CA ARG A 31 -22.21 -7.41 -0.03
C ARG A 31 -22.42 -6.33 -1.09
N GLU A 32 -22.19 -5.07 -0.77
CA GLU A 32 -22.51 -3.96 -1.67
C GLU A 32 -21.31 -3.58 -2.56
N LEU A 33 -20.77 -2.38 -2.41
CA LEU A 33 -19.63 -1.90 -3.21
C LEU A 33 -18.30 -2.58 -2.83
N GLY A 34 -18.32 -3.50 -1.88
CA GLY A 34 -17.11 -4.09 -1.30
C GLY A 34 -16.38 -3.13 -0.36
N PRO A 35 -15.30 -3.61 0.29
CA PRO A 35 -14.39 -2.74 1.03
C PRO A 35 -13.66 -1.78 0.08
N PRO A 36 -13.20 -0.61 0.56
CA PRO A 36 -12.38 0.30 -0.23
C PRO A 36 -11.10 -0.38 -0.72
N ASP A 37 -10.53 0.13 -1.81
CA ASP A 37 -9.25 -0.34 -2.32
C ASP A 37 -8.16 -0.17 -1.26
N LEU A 38 -7.21 -1.10 -1.23
CA LEU A 38 -6.13 -1.16 -0.24
C LEU A 38 -4.81 -1.19 -0.98
N VAL A 39 -3.91 -0.34 -0.51
CA VAL A 39 -2.54 -0.28 -1.00
C VAL A 39 -1.64 -0.63 0.16
N GLN A 40 -0.89 -1.72 0.02
CA GLN A 40 0.13 -2.13 0.98
C GLN A 40 1.50 -1.98 0.33
N LEU A 41 2.45 -1.40 1.07
CA LEU A 41 3.85 -1.34 0.69
C LEU A 41 4.68 -2.03 1.76
N ILE A 42 5.58 -2.91 1.33
CA ILE A 42 6.56 -3.53 2.20
C ILE A 42 7.87 -2.77 2.04
N LYS A 43 8.39 -2.34 3.19
CA LYS A 43 9.64 -1.61 3.27
C LYS A 43 10.68 -2.43 3.98
N GLN A 44 11.92 -2.32 3.54
CA GLN A 44 13.05 -3.00 4.14
C GLN A 44 14.13 -2.00 4.50
N PHE A 45 14.76 -2.22 5.66
CA PHE A 45 15.90 -1.42 6.05
C PHE A 45 17.12 -1.82 5.21
N PRO A 46 17.82 -0.85 4.58
CA PRO A 46 18.97 -1.14 3.71
C PRO A 46 20.14 -1.76 4.50
N ARG A 47 20.22 -1.50 5.81
CA ARG A 47 21.25 -2.09 6.69
C ARG A 47 20.86 -3.45 7.28
N ASN A 48 19.59 -3.85 7.21
CA ASN A 48 19.14 -5.09 7.80
C ASN A 48 17.98 -5.68 6.98
N SER A 49 18.32 -6.53 6.01
CA SER A 49 17.35 -7.08 5.06
C SER A 49 16.30 -7.99 5.68
N THR A 50 16.58 -8.53 6.87
CA THR A 50 15.67 -9.40 7.61
C THR A 50 14.57 -8.64 8.36
N LYS A 51 14.71 -7.31 8.52
CA LYS A 51 13.67 -6.47 9.11
C LYS A 51 12.89 -5.78 8.00
N THR A 52 11.70 -6.28 7.75
CA THR A 52 10.70 -5.66 6.88
C THR A 52 9.59 -5.06 7.74
N VAL A 53 8.98 -3.99 7.24
CA VAL A 53 7.84 -3.32 7.84
C VAL A 53 6.78 -3.16 6.76
N GLY A 54 5.58 -3.65 7.05
CA GLY A 54 4.41 -3.40 6.22
C GLY A 54 3.78 -2.07 6.58
N VAL A 55 3.43 -1.28 5.56
CA VAL A 55 2.55 -0.12 5.73
C VAL A 55 1.41 -0.21 4.75
N TYR A 56 0.23 0.25 5.14
CA TYR A 56 -0.92 0.25 4.26
C TYR A 56 -1.74 1.52 4.40
N HIS A 57 -2.56 1.78 3.38
CA HIS A 57 -3.57 2.82 3.40
C HIS A 57 -4.73 2.44 2.47
N HIS A 58 -5.93 2.85 2.85
CA HIS A 58 -7.11 2.72 1.98
C HIS A 58 -7.14 3.86 0.96
N VAL A 59 -7.52 3.55 -0.27
CA VAL A 59 -7.64 4.50 -1.37
C VAL A 59 -9.00 4.36 -2.06
N THR A 60 -9.43 5.43 -2.69
CA THR A 60 -10.64 5.45 -3.52
C THR A 60 -10.38 6.34 -4.72
N GLY A 61 -10.89 5.96 -5.89
CA GLY A 61 -10.80 6.79 -7.11
C GLY A 61 -9.42 6.77 -7.78
N ILE A 62 -8.60 5.76 -7.51
CA ILE A 62 -7.41 5.47 -8.32
C ILE A 62 -7.86 4.85 -9.64
N ASP A 63 -7.18 5.20 -10.73
CA ASP A 63 -7.44 4.58 -12.02
C ASP A 63 -6.96 3.12 -12.03
N ALA A 64 -7.92 2.21 -11.81
CA ALA A 64 -7.72 0.76 -11.86
C ALA A 64 -8.05 0.16 -13.24
N SER A 65 -8.24 0.99 -14.28
CA SER A 65 -8.56 0.50 -15.63
C SER A 65 -7.45 -0.31 -16.29
N SER A 66 -6.21 -0.17 -15.80
CA SER A 66 -5.04 -0.88 -16.30
C SER A 66 -4.00 -1.11 -15.20
N SER A 67 -3.30 -2.24 -15.30
CA SER A 67 -2.14 -2.54 -14.45
C SER A 67 -1.03 -1.50 -14.59
N ALA A 68 -0.90 -0.85 -15.75
CA ALA A 68 0.07 0.20 -15.98
C ALA A 68 -0.18 1.44 -15.10
N SER A 69 -1.45 1.83 -14.94
CA SER A 69 -1.86 2.95 -14.08
C SER A 69 -1.57 2.64 -12.61
N LEU A 70 -1.87 1.41 -12.16
CA LEU A 70 -1.58 0.96 -10.80
C LEU A 70 -0.08 0.89 -10.51
N ALA A 71 0.71 0.35 -11.46
CA ALA A 71 2.17 0.29 -11.32
C ALA A 71 2.79 1.70 -11.28
N ALA A 72 2.30 2.64 -12.09
CA ALA A 72 2.72 4.03 -12.06
C ALA A 72 2.37 4.71 -10.72
N TYR A 73 1.21 4.39 -10.15
CA TYR A 73 0.81 4.87 -8.83
C TYR A 73 1.76 4.34 -7.74
N ILE A 74 2.01 3.02 -7.68
CA ILE A 74 2.97 2.42 -6.73
C ILE A 74 4.37 3.03 -6.90
N ASN A 75 4.84 3.21 -8.13
CA ASN A 75 6.13 3.86 -8.40
C ASN A 75 6.19 5.28 -7.85
N THR A 76 5.10 6.05 -7.98
CA THR A 76 5.02 7.40 -7.41
C THR A 76 5.14 7.36 -5.89
N LEU A 77 4.53 6.37 -5.23
CA LEU A 77 4.64 6.18 -3.78
C LEU A 77 6.06 5.82 -3.34
N THR A 78 6.73 4.93 -4.07
CA THR A 78 8.13 4.54 -3.83
C THR A 78 9.06 5.75 -3.89
N HIS A 79 8.92 6.62 -4.90
CA HIS A 79 9.83 7.74 -5.09
C HIS A 79 9.50 8.97 -4.23
N LYS A 80 8.23 9.18 -3.89
CA LYS A 80 7.83 10.25 -2.95
C LYS A 80 8.44 10.06 -1.56
N GLU A 81 8.63 8.81 -1.15
CA GLU A 81 9.09 8.46 0.20
C GLU A 81 10.61 8.46 0.37
N THR A 82 11.38 8.60 -0.72
CA THR A 82 12.86 8.67 -0.71
C THR A 82 13.43 9.73 0.25
N ASN A 83 12.62 10.69 0.71
CA ASN A 83 13.02 11.64 1.76
C ASN A 83 13.21 11.02 3.17
N GLN A 84 12.82 9.75 3.39
CA GLN A 84 13.20 8.98 4.58
C GLN A 84 14.29 7.96 4.23
N PRO A 85 15.59 8.28 4.41
CA PRO A 85 16.71 7.48 3.90
C PRO A 85 16.87 6.10 4.58
N LEU A 86 16.02 5.76 5.56
CA LEU A 86 16.18 4.55 6.37
C LEU A 86 15.47 3.32 5.81
N GLN A 87 14.56 3.46 4.85
CA GLN A 87 13.70 2.35 4.41
C GLN A 87 13.47 2.41 2.91
N LYS A 88 13.68 1.29 2.23
CA LYS A 88 13.42 1.13 0.80
C LYS A 88 12.17 0.30 0.61
N VAL A 89 11.23 0.77 -0.21
CA VAL A 89 10.09 -0.05 -0.66
C VAL A 89 10.62 -1.19 -1.54
N VAL A 90 10.32 -2.42 -1.16
CA VAL A 90 10.72 -3.65 -1.88
C VAL A 90 9.56 -4.28 -2.62
N GLU A 91 8.36 -4.10 -2.10
CA GLU A 91 7.13 -4.67 -2.67
C GLU A 91 5.97 -3.69 -2.48
N GLY A 92 5.04 -3.70 -3.43
CA GLY A 92 3.81 -2.93 -3.38
C GLY A 92 2.66 -3.73 -3.97
N VAL A 93 1.59 -3.85 -3.19
CA VAL A 93 0.38 -4.56 -3.55
C VAL A 93 -0.77 -3.57 -3.60
N TYR A 94 -1.55 -3.64 -4.68
CA TYR A 94 -2.83 -2.94 -4.83
C TYR A 94 -3.91 -3.99 -4.95
N TRP A 95 -4.94 -3.92 -4.11
CA TRP A 95 -6.14 -4.73 -4.18
C TRP A 95 -7.37 -3.84 -4.17
#